data_AF-A0A534L521-F1
#
_entry.id   AF-A0A534L521-F1
#
_cell.length_a   1.000
_cell.length_b   1.000
_cell.length_c   1.000
_cell.angle_alpha   90.00
_cell.angle_beta   90.00
_cell.angle_gamma   90.00
#
_symmetry.space_group_name_H-M   'P 1'
#
loop_
_entity.id
_entity.type
_entity.pdbx_description
1 polymer ?
#
loop_
_entity_poly.entity_id
_entity_poly.type
_entity_poly.pdbx_seq_one_letter_code
_entity_poly.pdbx_strand_id
1 'polypeptide(L)' 'MALERLRASLKDCPIVRFGVYEYFVHPITDGIPLGRPDVLDEVLAELARIGDWSRCDKIVTAESMGFPLAA' A
#
# COMPACT_ATOMS: atom_id res chain seq x y z
N MET A 1 -8.29 15.78 -3.64
CA MET A 1 -7.16 15.26 -4.43
C MET A 1 -7.20 13.74 -4.33
N ALA A 2 -6.69 13.00 -5.32
CA ALA A 2 -6.65 11.54 -5.22
C ALA A 2 -5.58 11.10 -4.21
N LEU A 3 -5.84 10.02 -3.47
CA LEU A 3 -4.90 9.39 -2.53
C LEU A 3 -4.51 10.25 -1.31
N GLU A 4 -5.41 11.09 -0.78
CA GLU A 4 -5.08 11.96 0.36
C GLU A 4 -4.81 11.18 1.65
N ARG A 5 -5.53 10.08 1.90
CA ARG A 5 -5.30 9.25 3.09
C ARG A 5 -3.99 8.49 2.99
N LEU A 6 -3.63 7.97 1.80
CA LEU A 6 -2.32 7.37 1.57
C LEU A 6 -1.19 8.39 1.76
N ARG A 7 -1.35 9.61 1.22
CA ARG A 7 -0.34 10.67 1.40
C ARG A 7 -0.17 11.04 2.86
N ALA A 8 -1.26 11.12 3.62
CA ALA A 8 -1.22 11.38 5.05
C ALA A 8 -0.55 10.22 5.79
N SER A 9 -0.93 8.96 5.52
CA SER A 9 -0.36 7.78 6.18
C SER A 9 1.14 7.66 5.96
N LEU A 10 1.63 7.97 4.75
CA LEU A 10 3.07 7.97 4.45
C LEU A 10 3.84 9.05 5.22
N LYS A 11 3.25 10.24 5.43
CA LYS A 11 3.88 11.31 6.22
C LYS A 11 3.99 10.96 7.70
N ASP A 12 3.01 10.21 8.21
CA ASP A 12 2.93 9.81 9.62
C ASP A 12 3.70 8.50 9.91
N CYS A 13 4.33 7.89 8.90
CA CYS A 13 5.03 6.62 9.07
C CYS A 13 6.30 6.77 9.92
N PRO A 14 6.57 5.80 10.81
CA PRO A 14 7.84 5.74 11.51
C PRO A 14 8.97 5.44 10.52
N ILE A 15 10.10 6.13 10.73
CA ILE A 15 11.35 5.89 10.00
C ILE A 15 12.31 5.19 10.95
N VAL A 16 12.87 4.07 10.50
CA VAL A 16 13.86 3.26 11.24
C VAL A 16 15.16 3.15 10.46
N ARG A 17 16.26 2.87 11.15
CA ARG A 17 17.52 2.50 10.50
C ARG A 17 17.49 1.00 10.20
N PHE A 18 17.46 0.63 8.92
CA PHE A 18 17.58 -0.75 8.49
C PHE A 18 18.98 -0.97 7.91
N GLY A 19 19.88 -1.55 8.72
CA GLY A 19 21.28 -1.69 8.36
C GLY A 19 21.92 -0.34 8.02
N VAL A 20 22.22 -0.13 6.74
CA VAL A 20 22.93 1.07 6.24
C VAL A 20 22.01 2.16 5.69
N TYR A 21 20.68 1.97 5.69
CA TYR A 21 19.74 2.93 5.10
C TYR A 21 18.55 3.25 6.01
N GLU A 22 17.87 4.36 5.73
CA GLU A 22 16.63 4.74 6.40
C GLU A 22 15.46 4.06 5.70
N TYR A 23 14.58 3.45 6.48
CA TYR A 23 13.44 2.72 5.99
C TYR A 23 12.17 3.23 6.65
N PHE A 24 11.17 3.56 5.86
CA PHE A 24 9.83 3.86 6.38
C PHE A 24 9.10 2.54 6.60
N VAL A 25 8.40 2.40 7.72
CA VAL A 25 7.58 1.21 8.01
C VAL A 25 6.13 1.59 7.82
N HIS A 26 5.48 1.04 6.79
CA HIS A 26 4.12 1.39 6.43
C HIS A 26 3.18 0.18 6.54
N PRO A 27 1.96 0.32 7.12
CA PRO A 27 1.06 -0.80 7.35
C PRO A 27 0.70 -1.64 6.12
N ILE A 28 0.56 -1.01 4.94
CA ILE A 28 0.26 -1.71 3.67
C ILE A 28 1.41 -2.63 3.24
N THR A 29 2.67 -2.22 3.42
CA THR A 29 3.83 -2.98 2.94
C THR A 29 4.36 -3.93 4.01
N ASP A 30 4.40 -3.49 5.25
CA ASP A 30 5.11 -4.18 6.34
C ASP A 30 4.18 -4.89 7.32
N GLY A 31 2.85 -4.69 7.20
CA GLY A 31 1.84 -5.25 8.10
C GLY A 31 1.84 -4.63 9.51
N ILE A 32 2.73 -3.67 9.77
CA ILE A 32 2.84 -2.92 11.02
C ILE A 32 3.13 -1.44 10.75
N PRO A 33 2.79 -0.53 11.69
CA PRO A 33 1.84 -0.73 12.79
C PRO A 33 0.42 -1.03 12.27
N LEU A 34 -0.58 -1.18 13.14
CA LEU A 34 -1.95 -1.48 12.71
C LEU A 34 -2.44 -0.45 11.67
N GLY A 35 -2.75 -0.95 10.47
CA GLY A 35 -3.21 -0.12 9.36
C GLY A 35 -4.66 0.32 9.53
N ARG A 36 -4.98 1.48 8.96
CA ARG A 36 -6.37 1.94 8.83
C ARG A 36 -6.99 1.36 7.56
N PRO A 37 -8.15 0.68 7.64
CA PRO A 37 -8.81 0.11 6.46
C PRO A 37 -9.11 1.13 5.37
N ASP A 38 -9.46 2.37 5.74
CA ASP A 38 -9.82 3.41 4.78
C ASP A 38 -8.65 3.91 3.92
N VAL A 39 -7.41 3.70 4.37
CA VAL A 39 -6.22 3.93 3.54
C VAL A 39 -6.11 2.84 2.49
N LEU A 40 -6.31 1.58 2.88
CA LEU A 40 -6.27 0.45 1.94
C LEU A 40 -7.39 0.56 0.89
N ASP A 41 -8.60 0.87 1.32
CA ASP A 41 -9.75 1.08 0.43
C ASP A 41 -9.48 2.17 -0.61
N GLU A 42 -8.87 3.28 -0.18
CA GLU A 42 -8.51 4.38 -1.08
C GLU A 42 -7.47 3.95 -2.13
N VAL A 43 -6.48 3.16 -1.72
CA VAL A 43 -5.46 2.61 -2.63
C VAL A 43 -6.08 1.62 -3.62
N LEU A 44 -6.90 0.68 -3.15
CA LEU A 44 -7.55 -0.32 -4.00
C LEU A 44 -8.51 0.31 -5.00
N ALA A 45 -9.30 1.30 -4.56
CA ALA A 45 -10.20 2.04 -5.43
C ALA A 45 -9.44 2.77 -6.55
N GLU A 46 -8.31 3.40 -6.22
CA GLU A 46 -7.51 4.09 -7.22
C GLU A 46 -6.81 3.11 -8.16
N LEU A 47 -6.28 1.98 -7.68
CA LEU A 47 -5.73 0.90 -8.52
C LEU A 47 -6.77 0.39 -9.52
N ALA A 48 -7.98 0.09 -9.04
CA ALA A 48 -9.11 -0.32 -9.90
C ALA A 48 -9.48 0.76 -10.92
N ARG A 49 -9.39 2.04 -10.55
CA ARG A 49 -9.72 3.17 -11.42
C ARG A 49 -8.68 3.40 -12.53
N ILE A 50 -7.39 3.22 -12.24
CA ILE A 50 -6.31 3.51 -13.20
C ILE A 50 -5.96 2.32 -14.11
N GLY A 51 -6.30 1.10 -13.70
CA GLY A 51 -6.03 -0.11 -14.48
C GLY A 51 -6.90 -0.23 -15.74
N ASP A 52 -6.31 -0.77 -16.81
CA ASP A 52 -7.07 -1.32 -17.93
C ASP A 52 -7.27 -2.82 -17.68
N TRP A 53 -8.52 -3.20 -17.37
CA TRP A 53 -8.89 -4.56 -16.99
C TRP A 53 -9.46 -5.37 -18.16
N SER A 54 -9.56 -4.79 -19.35
CA SER A 54 -10.25 -5.40 -20.50
C SER A 54 -9.66 -6.73 -20.96
N ARG A 55 -8.40 -7.01 -20.60
CA ARG A 55 -7.65 -8.21 -20.99
C ARG A 55 -6.88 -8.85 -19.83
N CYS A 56 -7.32 -8.63 -18.59
CA CYS A 56 -6.67 -9.18 -17.40
C CYS A 56 -7.51 -10.31 -16.79
N ASP A 57 -7.01 -11.55 -16.84
CA ASP A 57 -7.68 -12.71 -16.26
C ASP A 57 -7.25 -13.01 -14.81
N LYS A 58 -6.13 -12.43 -14.38
CA LYS A 58 -5.50 -12.71 -13.07
C LYS A 58 -4.87 -11.45 -12.48
N ILE A 59 -4.95 -11.34 -11.16
CA ILE A 59 -4.15 -10.41 -10.36
C ILE A 59 -2.96 -11.19 -9.83
N VAL A 60 -1.74 -10.67 -10.04
CA VAL A 60 -0.49 -11.29 -9.57
C VAL A 60 0.20 -10.30 -8.66
N THR A 61 0.72 -10.78 -7.53
CA THR A 61 1.40 -9.95 -6.53
C THR A 61 2.68 -10.61 -6.04
N ALA A 62 3.53 -9.84 -5.37
CA ALA A 62 4.75 -10.34 -4.75
C ALA A 62 4.54 -10.58 -3.24
N GLU A 63 4.97 -11.74 -2.76
CA GLU A 63 4.97 -12.05 -1.34
C GLU A 63 6.05 -11.25 -0.59
N SER A 64 5.82 -10.76 0.63
CA SER A 64 4.55 -10.73 1.40
C SER A 64 3.82 -9.39 1.34
N MET A 65 4.54 -8.33 0.96
CA MET A 65 4.07 -6.94 0.98
C MET A 65 2.91 -6.66 0.02
N GLY A 66 2.78 -7.50 -1.01
CA GLY A 66 1.72 -7.39 -2.00
C GLY A 66 0.40 -8.02 -1.58
N PHE A 67 0.35 -8.76 -0.47
CA PHE A 67 -0.88 -9.43 -0.02
C PHE A 67 -2.01 -8.47 0.30
N PRO A 68 -1.82 -7.37 1.06
CA PRO A 68 -2.93 -6.47 1.38
C PRO A 68 -3.60 -5.87 0.13
N LEU A 69 -2.89 -5.79 -0.99
CA LEU A 69 -3.37 -5.18 -2.23
C LEU A 69 -4.04 -6.16 -3.20
N ALA A 70 -3.81 -7.46 -3.05
CA ALA A 70 -4.12 -8.44 -4.08
C ALA A 70 -4.63 -9.80 -3.56
N ALA A 71 -4.74 -9.95 -2.23
CA ALA A 71 -5.33 -11.13 -1.59
C ALA A 71 -6.86 -11.12 -1.65
#